data_AF-A0A2A9A3Y2-F1
#
_entry.id   AF-A0A2A9A3Y2-F1
#
_cell.length_a   1.000
_cell.length_b   1.000
_cell.length_c   1.000
_cell.angle_alpha   90.00
_cell.angle_beta   90.00
_cell.angle_gamma   90.00
#
_symmetry.space_group_name_H-M   'P 1'
#
loop_
_entity.id
_entity.type
_entity.pdbx_description
1 polymer ?
#
loop_
_entity_poly.entity_id
_entity_poly.type
_entity_poly.pdbx_seq_one_letter_code
_entity_poly.pdbx_strand_id
1 'polypeptide(L)' 'LEAEIALKTFINAFEKIELSSSFNLEKCILENEQTLKFLPISLKLQ' A
#
# COMPACT_ATOMS: atom_id res chain seq x y z
N LEU A 1 10.21 14.23 -5.88
CA LEU A 1 11.40 13.77 -5.14
C LEU A 1 11.02 12.76 -4.05
N GLU A 2 10.14 13.11 -3.10
CA GLU A 2 9.74 12.21 -2.00
C GLU A 2 9.18 10.87 -2.48
N ALA A 3 8.17 10.89 -3.37
CA ALA A 3 7.57 9.67 -3.90
C ALA A 3 8.56 8.79 -4.68
N GLU A 4 9.49 9.41 -5.40
CA GLU A 4 10.50 8.68 -6.18
C GLU A 4 11.48 7.92 -5.27
N ILE A 5 11.96 8.57 -4.20
CA ILE A 5 12.86 7.95 -3.22
C ILE A 5 12.13 6.83 -2.47
N ALA A 6 10.89 7.06 -2.06
CA ALA A 6 10.07 6.07 -1.37
C ALA A 6 9.83 4.83 -2.23
N LEU A 7 9.44 5.02 -3.51
CA LEU A 7 9.18 3.92 -4.43
C LEU A 7 10.45 3.13 -4.76
N LYS A 8 11.58 3.81 -5.02
CA LYS A 8 12.86 3.13 -5.27
C LYS A 8 13.27 2.28 -4.07
N THR A 9 13.17 2.82 -2.86
CA THR A 9 13.49 2.09 -1.63
C THR A 9 12.57 0.88 -1.45
N PHE A 10 11.27 1.06 -1.68
CA PHE A 10 10.28 0.00 -1.53
C PHE A 10 10.50 -1.15 -2.52
N ILE A 11 10.72 -0.85 -3.80
CA ILE A 11 10.95 -1.85 -4.85
C ILE A 11 12.24 -2.64 -4.62
N ASN A 12 13.27 -2.01 -4.02
CA ASN A 12 14.53 -2.68 -3.69
C ASN A 12 14.44 -3.54 -2.41
N ALA A 13 13.38 -3.42 -1.62
CA ALA A 13 13.22 -4.16 -0.36
C ALA A 13 12.26 -5.35 -0.48
N PHE A 14 11.26 -5.25 -1.36
CA PHE A 14 10.16 -6.20 -1.46
C PHE A 14 10.05 -6.81 -2.86
N GLU A 15 9.94 -8.14 -2.93
CA GLU A 15 9.76 -8.90 -4.18
C GLU A 15 8.31 -8.87 -4.65
N LYS A 16 7.36 -8.82 -3.70
CA LYS A 16 5.93 -8.93 -3.97
C LYS A 16 5.10 -8.08 -3.04
N ILE A 17 4.04 -7.49 -3.61
CA ILE A 17 2.96 -6.82 -2.89
C ILE A 17 1.64 -7.54 -3.19
N GLU A 18 0.88 -7.85 -2.15
CA GLU A 18 -0.45 -8.46 -2.25
C GLU A 18 -1.44 -7.72 -1.34
N LEU A 19 -2.72 -7.76 -1.68
CA LEU A 19 -3.76 -7.29 -0.76
C LEU A 19 -3.90 -8.29 0.40
N SER A 20 -4.02 -7.76 1.60
CA SER A 20 -4.34 -8.58 2.78
C SER A 20 -5.70 -9.27 2.60
N SER A 21 -5.88 -10.45 3.18
CA SER A 21 -7.19 -11.12 3.26
C SER A 21 -8.25 -10.31 4.02
N SER A 22 -7.82 -9.33 4.82
CA SER A 22 -8.69 -8.39 5.52
C SER A 22 -9.10 -7.15 4.69
N PHE A 23 -8.67 -7.05 3.43
CA PHE A 23 -8.96 -5.89 2.59
C PHE A 23 -10.47 -5.73 2.33
N ASN A 24 -11.00 -4.56 2.68
CA ASN A 24 -12.35 -4.11 2.33
C ASN A 24 -12.27 -2.61 2.00
N LEU A 25 -12.56 -2.26 0.75
CA LEU A 25 -12.39 -0.91 0.23
C LEU A 25 -13.20 0.14 1.00
N GLU A 26 -14.46 -0.14 1.32
CA GLU A 26 -15.34 0.78 2.06
C GLU A 26 -14.78 1.15 3.44
N LYS A 27 -14.06 0.22 4.08
CA LYS A 27 -13.41 0.46 5.38
C LYS A 27 -12.08 1.20 5.25
N CYS A 28 -11.51 1.29 4.06
CA CYS A 28 -10.17 1.82 3.81
C CYS A 28 -10.19 3.27 3.28
N ILE A 29 -11.30 3.77 2.77
CA ILE A 29 -11.40 5.12 2.20
C ILE A 29 -11.87 6.13 3.28
N LEU A 30 -11.46 7.39 3.13
CA LEU A 30 -12.00 8.52 3.88
C LEU A 30 -13.42 8.88 3.40
N GLU A 31 -14.10 9.75 4.14
CA GLU A 31 -15.45 10.23 3.80
C GLU A 31 -15.54 10.92 2.43
N ASN A 32 -14.40 11.36 1.87
CA ASN A 32 -14.32 11.98 0.56
C ASN A 32 -14.34 10.98 -0.62
N GLU A 33 -14.39 9.67 -0.32
CA GLU A 33 -14.44 8.54 -1.26
C GLU A 33 -13.26 8.44 -2.26
N GLN A 34 -12.25 9.30 -2.16
CA GLN A 34 -11.14 9.39 -3.12
C GLN A 34 -9.77 9.17 -2.48
N THR A 35 -9.67 9.24 -1.14
CA THR A 35 -8.39 9.11 -0.43
C THR A 35 -8.43 7.93 0.53
N LEU A 36 -7.46 7.03 0.41
CA LEU A 36 -7.32 5.91 1.35
C LEU A 36 -6.83 6.43 2.71
N LYS A 37 -7.55 6.10 3.79
CA LYS A 37 -7.14 6.27 5.18
C LYS A 37 -6.01 5.30 5.55
N PHE A 38 -6.10 4.06 5.06
CA PHE A 38 -5.08 3.03 5.19
C PHE A 38 -5.26 2.01 4.05
N LEU A 39 -4.23 1.23 3.74
CA LEU A 39 -4.27 0.17 2.74
C LEU A 39 -3.61 -1.11 3.32
N PRO A 40 -4.39 -2.13 3.69
CA PRO A 40 -3.83 -3.35 4.27
C PRO A 40 -3.21 -4.21 3.17
N ILE A 41 -1.89 -4.32 3.18
CA ILE A 41 -1.10 -5.11 2.23
C ILE A 41 -0.22 -6.13 2.94
N SER A 42 0.08 -7.21 2.24
CA SER A 42 1.10 -8.18 2.61
C SER A 42 2.31 -7.99 1.69
N LEU A 43 3.50 -8.03 2.28
CA LEU A 43 4.76 -7.82 1.58
C LEU A 43 5.62 -9.06 1.72
N LYS A 44 6.22 -9.49 0.60
CA LYS A 44 7.27 -10.50 0.59
C LYS A 44 8.61 -9.78 0.43
N LEU A 45 9.52 -9.98 1.39
CA LEU A 45 10.90 -9.50 1.27
C LEU A 45 11.60 -10.21 0.11
N GLN A 46 12.56 -9.50 -0.51
CA GLN A 46 13.47 -10.09 -1.50
C GLN A 46 14.43 -11.10 -0.89
#